data_AF-A0A485LZS2-F1
#
_entry.id   AF-A0A485LZS2-F1
#
_cell.length_a   1.000
_cell.length_b   1.000
_cell.length_c   1.000
_cell.angle_alpha   90.00
_cell.angle_beta   90.00
_cell.angle_gamma   90.00
#
_symmetry.space_group_name_H-M   'P 1'
#
loop_
_entity.id
_entity.type
_entity.pdbx_description
1 polymer ?
#
loop_
_entity_poly.entity_id
_entity_poly.type
_entity_poly.pdbx_seq_one_letter_code
_entity_poly.pdbx_strand_id
1 'polypeptide(L)'
;MVQLSEMQMYEFLSGGMIATVYYFYKKGVKIIGFAGGFSFKIKVLSIGHNPPRKGFGQAALKFLRPRYKKISVIEIYKGALPFWVKMKERGLVDHLESVKEGKMLYHLKETPAAVYPLKRVISKNVWEFESFNINGHLNGNYEYEPVAYV
;
A
#
# COMPACT_ATOMS: atom_id res chain seq x y z
N MET A 1 -3.53 21.00 -6.54
CA MET A 1 -3.14 19.65 -7.03
C MET A 1 -1.80 19.29 -6.39
N VAL A 2 -1.64 18.11 -5.78
CA VAL A 2 -0.36 17.72 -5.17
C VAL A 2 0.65 17.38 -6.27
N GLN A 3 1.80 18.05 -6.26
CA GLN A 3 2.88 17.84 -7.22
C GLN A 3 4.07 17.18 -6.53
N LEU A 4 4.59 16.14 -7.17
CA LEU A 4 5.85 15.50 -6.82
C LEU A 4 6.94 16.09 -7.72
N SER A 5 8.02 16.56 -7.12
CA SER A 5 9.21 17.08 -7.81
C SER A 5 10.46 16.51 -7.13
N GLU A 6 11.60 16.58 -7.81
CA GLU A 6 12.92 16.15 -7.27
C GLU A 6 12.94 14.66 -6.87
N MET A 7 12.69 13.83 -7.87
CA MET A 7 12.71 12.38 -7.72
C MET A 7 14.14 11.85 -7.87
N GLN A 8 14.57 11.04 -6.90
CA GLN A 8 15.75 10.20 -7.03
C GLN A 8 15.32 8.76 -7.30
N MET A 9 15.96 8.14 -8.30
CA MET A 9 15.79 6.73 -8.61
C MET A 9 17.09 6.00 -8.33
N TYR A 10 17.00 4.88 -7.63
CA TYR A 10 18.14 3.99 -7.41
C TYR A 10 17.67 2.55 -7.28
N GLU A 11 18.60 1.62 -7.41
CA GLU A 11 18.33 0.19 -7.37
C GLU A 11 19.20 -0.49 -6.32
N PHE A 12 18.68 -1.56 -5.72
CA PHE A 12 19.44 -2.38 -4.76
C PHE A 12 18.94 -3.82 -4.75
N LEU A 13 19.80 -4.75 -4.33
CA LEU A 13 19.43 -6.17 -4.22
C LEU A 13 18.52 -6.40 -3.00
N SER A 14 17.35 -6.98 -3.21
CA SER A 14 16.39 -7.34 -2.16
C SER A 14 15.77 -8.70 -2.44
N GLY A 15 16.01 -9.67 -1.56
CA GLY A 15 15.44 -11.03 -1.70
C GLY A 15 15.81 -11.72 -3.00
N GLY A 16 17.05 -11.53 -3.48
CA GLY A 16 17.55 -12.10 -4.73
C GLY A 16 17.07 -11.39 -6.01
N MET A 17 16.31 -10.30 -5.89
CA MET A 17 15.83 -9.52 -7.03
C MET A 17 16.31 -8.06 -6.94
N ILE A 18 16.43 -7.39 -8.10
CA ILE A 18 16.73 -5.95 -8.15
C ILE A 18 15.45 -5.19 -7.81
N ALA A 19 15.47 -4.47 -6.68
CA ALA A 19 14.40 -3.57 -6.27
C ALA A 19 14.71 -2.16 -6.79
N THR A 20 13.72 -1.52 -7.41
CA THR A 20 13.76 -0.13 -7.84
C THR A 20 13.10 0.75 -6.80
N VAL A 21 13.75 1.87 -6.47
CA VAL A 21 13.24 2.88 -5.55
C VAL A 21 12.96 4.18 -6.29
N TYR A 22 11.79 4.75 -6.05
CA TYR A 22 11.47 6.14 -6.38
C TYR A 22 11.32 6.92 -5.08
N TYR A 23 12.24 7.84 -4.82
CA TYR A 23 12.25 8.64 -3.61
C TYR A 23 12.09 10.13 -3.92
N PHE A 24 11.00 10.71 -3.41
CA PHE A 24 10.72 12.14 -3.47
C PHE A 24 11.09 12.76 -2.12
N TYR A 25 12.38 12.98 -1.92
CA TYR A 25 12.98 13.35 -0.63
C TYR A 25 12.25 14.50 0.08
N LYS A 26 12.04 15.65 -0.60
CA LYS A 26 11.35 16.82 -0.02
C LYS A 26 9.90 16.55 0.38
N LYS A 27 9.28 15.54 -0.22
CA LYS A 27 7.89 15.17 0.05
C LYS A 27 7.77 13.99 1.00
N GLY A 28 8.89 13.34 1.33
CA GLY A 28 8.92 12.14 2.16
C GLY A 28 8.22 10.94 1.52
N VAL A 29 8.03 10.92 0.19
CA VAL A 29 7.32 9.83 -0.48
C VAL A 29 8.32 8.85 -1.05
N LYS A 30 8.20 7.57 -0.68
CA LYS A 30 9.07 6.51 -1.19
C LYS A 30 8.22 5.38 -1.76
N ILE A 31 8.54 4.96 -2.97
CA ILE A 31 7.99 3.76 -3.61
C ILE A 31 9.14 2.78 -3.76
N ILE A 32 8.93 1.54 -3.32
CA ILE A 32 9.87 0.43 -3.53
C ILE A 32 9.10 -0.68 -4.21
N GLY A 33 9.67 -1.23 -5.27
CA GLY A 33 9.07 -2.33 -5.99
C GLY A 33 10.04 -2.99 -6.95
N PHE A 34 9.51 -3.91 -7.74
CA PHE A 34 10.26 -4.66 -8.74
C PHE A 34 9.73 -4.29 -10.12
N ALA A 35 10.60 -3.74 -10.96
CA ALA A 35 10.29 -3.43 -12.35
C ALA A 35 10.52 -4.67 -13.23
N GLY A 36 9.62 -4.91 -14.19
CA GLY A 36 9.74 -5.99 -15.17
C GLY A 36 9.06 -5.61 -16.47
N GLY A 37 9.83 -5.18 -17.47
CA GLY A 37 9.29 -4.62 -18.72
C GLY A 37 8.32 -3.47 -18.46
N PHE A 38 7.09 -3.58 -18.94
CA PHE A 38 6.02 -2.60 -18.70
C PHE A 38 5.23 -2.84 -17.40
N SER A 39 5.70 -3.71 -16.51
CA SER A 39 5.05 -4.03 -15.24
C SER A 39 5.85 -3.52 -14.05
N PHE A 40 5.15 -3.12 -12.99
CA PHE A 40 5.75 -2.75 -11.71
C PHE A 40 5.01 -3.40 -10.55
N LYS A 41 5.75 -4.11 -9.70
CA LYS A 41 5.22 -4.75 -8.48
C LYS A 41 5.60 -3.91 -7.27
N ILE A 42 4.65 -3.16 -6.74
CA ILE A 42 4.83 -2.33 -5.54
C ILE A 42 4.90 -3.24 -4.32
N LYS A 43 6.02 -3.15 -3.59
CA LYS A 43 6.19 -3.77 -2.28
C LYS A 43 5.93 -2.78 -1.16
N VAL A 44 6.41 -1.54 -1.31
CA VAL A 44 6.28 -0.49 -0.29
C VAL A 44 5.87 0.81 -0.96
N LEU A 45 4.89 1.48 -0.37
CA LEU A 45 4.61 2.90 -0.58
C LEU A 45 4.55 3.56 0.78
N SER A 46 5.54 4.38 1.11
CA SER A 46 5.57 5.13 2.36
C SER A 46 5.45 6.63 2.09
N ILE A 47 4.78 7.31 3.01
CA ILE A 47 4.64 8.76 3.05
C ILE A 47 5.17 9.16 4.43
N GLY A 48 6.19 10.00 4.44
CA GLY A 48 6.85 10.47 5.65
C GLY A 48 5.82 11.04 6.63
N HIS A 49 5.97 10.69 7.89
CA HIS A 49 5.03 11.06 8.93
C HIS A 49 5.26 12.52 9.34
N ASN A 50 4.15 13.24 9.51
CA ASN A 50 4.05 14.58 10.06
C ASN A 50 4.46 15.77 9.15
N PRO A 51 3.49 16.64 8.77
CA PRO A 51 2.05 16.49 8.97
C PRO A 51 1.47 15.35 8.10
N PRO A 52 0.32 14.73 8.46
CA PRO A 52 -0.37 13.76 7.60
C PRO A 52 -0.68 14.36 6.23
N ARG A 53 -0.12 13.78 5.16
CA ARG A 53 -0.17 14.39 3.82
C ARG A 53 -1.13 13.65 2.90
N LYS A 54 -2.39 14.09 2.90
CA LYS A 54 -3.42 13.57 1.97
C LYS A 54 -3.01 13.78 0.51
N GLY A 55 -3.28 12.80 -0.34
CA GLY A 55 -3.10 12.90 -1.80
C GLY A 55 -1.71 12.53 -2.33
N PHE A 56 -0.68 12.45 -1.50
CA PHE A 56 0.67 12.09 -1.95
C PHE A 56 0.77 10.66 -2.46
N GLY A 57 0.10 9.69 -1.82
CA GLY A 57 0.05 8.31 -2.32
C GLY A 57 -0.59 8.23 -3.71
N GLN A 58 -1.67 8.99 -3.95
CA GLN A 58 -2.28 9.06 -5.27
C GLN A 58 -1.36 9.75 -6.29
N ALA A 59 -0.68 10.84 -5.91
CA ALA A 59 0.27 11.52 -6.77
C ALA A 59 1.45 10.61 -7.16
N ALA A 60 1.92 9.79 -6.23
CA ALA A 60 2.98 8.81 -6.44
C ALA A 60 2.57 7.76 -7.50
N LEU A 61 1.34 7.26 -7.41
CA LEU A 61 0.84 6.30 -8.40
C LEU A 61 0.57 6.95 -9.76
N LYS A 62 0.11 8.20 -9.79
CA LYS A 62 0.00 8.97 -11.04
C LYS A 62 1.36 9.18 -11.71
N PHE A 63 2.42 9.33 -10.93
CA PHE A 63 3.79 9.37 -11.44
C PHE A 63 4.23 8.03 -12.04
N LEU A 64 3.86 6.89 -11.42
CA LEU A 64 4.21 5.57 -11.95
C LEU A 64 3.41 5.19 -13.20
N ARG A 65 2.13 5.57 -13.28
CA ARG A 65 1.21 5.12 -14.32
C ARG A 65 1.72 5.29 -15.76
N PRO A 66 2.30 6.42 -16.20
CA PRO A 66 2.81 6.55 -17.56
C PRO A 66 4.03 5.65 -17.86
N ARG A 67 4.72 5.15 -16.83
CA ARG A 67 5.91 4.28 -16.97
C ARG A 67 5.55 2.80 -17.06
N TYR A 68 4.42 2.41 -16.48
CA TYR A 68 4.05 1.01 -16.33
C TYR A 68 2.60 0.78 -16.73
N LYS A 69 2.39 -0.11 -17.71
CA LYS A 69 1.07 -0.55 -18.16
C LYS A 69 0.38 -1.43 -17.12
N LYS A 70 1.14 -2.16 -16.31
CA LYS A 70 0.62 -3.04 -15.26
C LYS A 70 1.27 -2.70 -13.92
N ILE A 71 0.47 -2.40 -12.91
CA ILE A 71 0.90 -2.10 -11.55
C ILE A 71 0.19 -3.06 -10.60
N SER A 72 0.95 -3.88 -9.88
CA SER A 72 0.43 -4.77 -8.84
C SER A 72 0.96 -4.34 -7.48
N VAL A 73 0.20 -4.61 -6.41
CA VAL A 73 0.68 -4.43 -5.03
C VAL A 73 0.82 -5.80 -4.38
N ILE A 74 2.05 -6.14 -3.99
CA ILE A 74 2.38 -7.52 -3.61
C ILE A 74 2.26 -7.79 -2.12
N GLU A 75 2.39 -6.76 -1.27
CA GLU A 75 2.35 -6.86 0.19
C GLU A 75 1.55 -5.68 0.74
N ILE A 76 0.32 -5.93 1.19
CA ILE A 76 -0.59 -4.90 1.68
C ILE A 76 -0.77 -5.05 3.18
N TYR A 77 -0.35 -4.07 3.97
CA TYR A 77 -0.74 -4.04 5.38
C TYR A 77 -2.26 -3.87 5.52
N LYS A 78 -2.89 -4.61 6.44
CA LYS A 78 -4.34 -4.57 6.66
C LYS A 78 -4.90 -3.15 6.79
N GLY A 79 -4.23 -2.27 7.54
CA GLY A 79 -4.62 -0.87 7.70
C GLY A 79 -4.55 -0.03 6.41
N ALA A 80 -3.70 -0.41 5.45
CA ALA A 80 -3.56 0.26 4.16
C ALA A 80 -4.49 -0.29 3.06
N LEU A 81 -5.17 -1.41 3.31
CA LEU A 81 -6.04 -2.06 2.32
C LEU A 81 -7.12 -1.12 1.75
N PRO A 82 -7.85 -0.31 2.56
CA PRO A 82 -8.85 0.62 2.02
C PRO A 82 -8.27 1.64 1.03
N PHE A 83 -7.03 2.10 1.26
CA PHE A 83 -6.34 2.98 0.34
C PHE A 83 -6.09 2.27 -0.99
N TRP A 84 -5.57 1.04 -0.97
CA TRP A 84 -5.23 0.30 -2.18
C TRP A 84 -6.44 -0.13 -3.00
N VAL A 85 -7.54 -0.53 -2.36
CA VAL A 85 -8.83 -0.80 -3.04
C VAL A 85 -9.27 0.44 -3.80
N LYS A 86 -9.23 1.61 -3.16
CA LYS A 86 -9.58 2.89 -3.80
C LYS A 86 -8.65 3.26 -4.96
N MET A 87 -7.37 2.90 -4.89
CA MET A 87 -6.43 3.14 -5.99
C MET A 87 -6.68 2.20 -7.17
N LYS A 88 -7.10 0.96 -6.91
CA LYS A 88 -7.54 0.01 -7.92
C LYS A 88 -8.80 0.50 -8.65
N GLU A 89 -9.83 0.89 -7.90
CA GLU A 89 -11.07 1.47 -8.47
C GLU A 89 -10.80 2.70 -9.35
N ARG A 90 -9.74 3.46 -9.07
CA ARG A 90 -9.32 4.64 -9.84
C ARG A 90 -8.42 4.33 -11.04
N GLY A 91 -8.15 3.05 -11.32
CA GLY A 91 -7.27 2.62 -12.42
C GLY A 91 -5.80 2.99 -12.22
N LEU A 92 -5.37 3.29 -10.99
CA LEU A 92 -3.97 3.60 -10.68
C LEU A 92 -3.16 2.34 -10.34
N VAL A 93 -3.86 1.25 -9.99
CA VAL A 93 -3.33 -0.07 -9.69
C VAL A 93 -4.23 -1.10 -10.38
N ASP A 94 -3.65 -2.14 -10.96
CA ASP A 94 -4.39 -3.17 -11.68
C ASP A 94 -4.73 -4.36 -10.75
N HIS A 95 -3.78 -4.80 -9.92
CA HIS A 95 -3.95 -5.97 -9.05
C HIS A 95 -3.48 -5.75 -7.61
N LEU A 96 -4.14 -6.41 -6.67
CA LEU A 96 -3.78 -6.48 -5.26
C LEU A 96 -3.53 -7.96 -4.95
N GLU A 97 -2.29 -8.36 -4.63
CA GLU A 97 -1.92 -9.78 -4.57
C GLU A 97 -2.06 -10.38 -3.17
N SER A 98 -1.61 -9.68 -2.12
CA SER A 98 -1.68 -10.23 -0.76
C SER A 98 -1.83 -9.18 0.33
N VAL A 99 -2.48 -9.58 1.43
CA VAL A 99 -2.64 -8.79 2.65
C VAL A 99 -1.85 -9.41 3.79
N LYS A 100 -1.05 -8.61 4.46
CA LYS A 100 -0.25 -8.98 5.63
C LYS A 100 -0.93 -8.52 6.91
N GLU A 101 -1.12 -9.47 7.82
CA GLU A 101 -1.63 -9.25 9.18
C GLU A 101 -0.66 -9.89 10.17
N GLY A 102 0.17 -9.06 10.82
CA GLY A 102 1.28 -9.52 11.65
C GLY A 102 2.28 -10.37 10.86
N LYS A 103 2.43 -11.64 11.25
CA LYS A 103 3.28 -12.62 10.55
C LYS A 103 2.55 -13.39 9.44
N MET A 104 1.23 -13.24 9.31
CA MET A 104 0.42 -13.97 8.34
C MET A 104 0.28 -13.20 7.03
N LEU A 105 0.36 -13.92 5.90
CA LEU A 105 0.18 -13.39 4.56
C LEU A 105 -1.00 -14.11 3.89
N TYR A 106 -2.03 -13.36 3.49
CA TYR A 106 -3.21 -13.87 2.81
C TYR A 106 -3.18 -13.47 1.35
N HIS A 107 -3.22 -14.45 0.44
CA HIS A 107 -3.37 -14.16 -0.98
C HIS A 107 -4.81 -13.73 -1.27
N LEU A 108 -4.96 -12.54 -1.86
CA LEU A 108 -6.21 -12.11 -2.46
C LEU A 108 -6.33 -12.88 -3.78
N LYS A 109 -6.96 -14.06 -3.76
CA LYS A 109 -7.37 -14.70 -5.02
C LYS A 109 -8.24 -13.70 -5.77
N GLU A 110 -8.00 -13.54 -7.06
CA GLU A 110 -8.86 -12.73 -7.92
C GLU A 110 -10.27 -13.32 -7.90
N THR A 111 -11.09 -12.86 -6.97
CA THR A 111 -12.51 -13.16 -6.97
C THR A 111 -13.11 -12.37 -8.13
N PRO A 112 -13.84 -13.01 -9.07
CA PRO A 112 -14.64 -12.28 -10.04
C PRO A 112 -15.57 -11.37 -9.23
N ALA A 113 -15.73 -10.12 -9.67
CA ALA A 113 -16.43 -9.05 -8.96
C ALA A 113 -17.76 -9.51 -8.34
N ALA A 114 -17.70 -9.97 -7.10
CA ALA A 114 -18.85 -10.45 -6.35
C ALA A 114 -18.55 -10.28 -4.86
N VAL A 115 -19.14 -9.22 -4.33
CA VAL A 115 -19.53 -9.08 -2.92
C VAL A 115 -18.39 -9.00 -1.91
N TYR A 116 -17.79 -7.82 -1.79
CA TYR A 116 -17.44 -7.33 -0.46
C TYR A 116 -18.73 -6.79 0.18
N PRO A 117 -19.23 -7.33 1.31
CA PRO A 117 -20.29 -6.67 2.05
C PRO A 117 -19.66 -5.50 2.83
N LEU A 118 -19.18 -4.48 2.13
CA LEU A 118 -18.85 -3.20 2.77
C LEU A 118 -20.16 -2.45 2.98
N LYS A 119 -20.86 -2.81 4.05
CA LYS A 119 -22.01 -2.03 4.52
C LYS A 119 -21.47 -0.70 5.05
N ARG A 120 -21.70 0.37 4.30
CA ARG A 120 -21.38 1.74 4.69
C ARG A 120 -22.26 2.12 5.87
N VAL A 121 -21.73 2.07 7.09
CA VAL A 121 -22.40 2.63 8.26
C VAL A 121 -21.91 4.05 8.43
N ILE A 122 -22.81 5.02 8.23
CA ILE A 122 -22.60 6.41 8.64
C ILE A 122 -23.13 6.49 10.07
N SER A 123 -22.26 6.37 11.06
CA SER A 123 -22.55 6.82 12.42
C SER A 123 -21.66 8.02 12.73
N LYS A 124 -22.25 8.98 13.45
CA LYS A 124 -21.68 10.30 13.72
C LYS A 124 -20.35 10.15 14.49
N ASN A 125 -19.29 10.71 13.90
CA ASN A 125 -18.05 11.17 14.54
C ASN A 125 -16.99 10.19 15.06
N VAL A 126 -16.95 8.92 14.63
CA VAL A 126 -15.78 8.04 14.89
C VAL A 126 -15.57 7.06 13.72
N TRP A 127 -14.32 6.91 13.24
CA TRP A 127 -13.94 5.88 12.26
C TRP A 127 -13.53 4.60 13.00
N GLU A 128 -14.50 3.75 13.34
CA GLU A 128 -14.22 2.43 13.92
C GLU A 128 -14.71 1.32 12.99
N PHE A 129 -13.83 0.36 12.71
CA PHE A 129 -14.16 -0.91 12.09
C PHE A 129 -14.19 -1.98 13.19
N GLU A 130 -15.39 -2.49 13.51
CA GLU A 130 -15.53 -3.60 14.44
C GLU A 130 -14.93 -4.89 13.85
N SER A 131 -14.10 -5.52 14.67
CA SER A 131 -13.37 -6.76 14.41
C SER A 131 -14.26 -7.99 14.54
N PHE A 132 -14.11 -8.95 13.61
CA PHE A 132 -14.60 -10.31 13.80
C PHE A 132 -13.72 -11.05 14.82
N ASN A 133 -14.35 -11.50 15.90
CA ASN A 133 -13.81 -12.38 16.93
C ASN A 133 -13.32 -13.72 16.35
N ILE A 134 -12.07 -14.10 16.65
CA ILE A 134 -11.68 -15.50 16.85
C ILE A 134 -10.66 -15.55 17.99
N ASN A 135 -11.01 -16.33 19.02
CA ASN A 135 -10.28 -16.56 20.25
C ASN A 135 -8.80 -16.94 20.05
N GLY A 136 -7.90 -16.32 20.82
CA GLY A 136 -6.49 -16.67 20.88
C GLY A 136 -5.73 -15.75 21.84
N HIS A 137 -5.75 -16.09 23.13
CA HIS A 137 -4.99 -15.41 24.18
C HIS A 137 -3.51 -15.82 24.09
N LEU A 138 -2.56 -14.90 23.88
CA LEU A 138 -1.15 -15.14 24.25
C LEU A 138 -0.38 -13.82 24.49
N ASN A 139 0.26 -13.80 25.67
CA ASN A 139 1.15 -12.81 26.23
C ASN A 139 2.45 -12.64 25.43
N GLY A 140 3.00 -11.42 25.43
CA GLY A 140 4.41 -11.18 25.09
C GLY A 140 4.69 -9.72 24.73
N ASN A 141 5.39 -9.00 25.60
CA ASN A 141 5.95 -7.67 25.31
C ASN A 141 7.07 -7.81 24.26
N TYR A 142 6.91 -7.18 23.10
CA TYR A 142 7.99 -6.97 22.15
C TYR A 142 7.88 -5.60 21.49
N GLU A 143 8.82 -4.73 21.83
CA GLU A 143 9.11 -3.46 21.15
C GLU A 143 9.77 -3.76 19.80
N TYR A 144 9.02 -3.61 18.71
CA TYR A 144 9.58 -3.32 17.39
C TYR A 144 8.62 -2.38 16.66
N GLU A 145 9.08 -1.16 16.41
CA GLU A 145 8.33 -0.07 15.78
C GLU A 145 7.71 -0.48 14.43
N PRO A 146 6.41 -0.22 14.18
CA PRO A 146 5.81 -0.47 12.88
C PRO A 146 6.19 0.60 11.87
N VAL A 147 7.02 0.25 10.88
CA VAL A 147 7.29 1.07 9.69
C VAL A 147 6.12 0.95 8.71
N ALA A 148 5.06 1.73 8.95
CA ALA A 148 4.17 2.36 7.97
C ALA A 148 2.89 2.84 8.67
N TYR A 149 2.76 4.15 8.90
CA TYR A 149 1.49 4.77 9.27
C TYR A 149 0.96 5.59 8.08
N VAL A 150 -0.30 5.38 7.74
CA VAL A 150 -1.12 6.32 6.95
C VAL A 150 -1.63 7.40 7.88
#